data_AF-A0A0M0G8R4-F1
#
_entry.id   AF-A0A0M0G8R4-F1
#
_cell.length_a   1.000
_cell.length_b   1.000
_cell.length_c   1.000
_cell.angle_alpha   90.00
_cell.angle_beta   90.00
_cell.angle_gamma   90.00
#
_symmetry.space_group_name_H-M   'P 1'
#
loop_
_entity.id
_entity.type
_entity.pdbx_description
1 polymer ?
#
loop_
_entity_poly.entity_id
_entity_poly.type
_entity_poly.pdbx_seq_one_letter_code
_entity_poly.pdbx_strand_id
1 'polypeptide(L)'
;MSSVQRFYDLTLELISILENTKLDRDAKINDVDILLEKRQQEMAAMAPPYSDAEKGLGGRLIGLNAKVTQLMTREKLFIQKDIKDLSVKKESAGKYINPYQSMATDGMFYDKRK
;
A
#
# COMPACT_ATOMS: atom_id res chain seq x y z
N MET A 1 -5.37 21.09 23.79
CA MET A 1 -6.06 20.20 22.82
C MET A 1 -6.09 18.81 23.41
N SER A 2 -7.24 18.13 23.39
CA SER A 2 -7.36 16.77 23.92
C SER A 2 -6.85 15.72 22.93
N SER A 3 -6.56 14.50 23.43
CA SER A 3 -6.11 13.38 22.60
C SER A 3 -7.15 12.99 21.54
N VAL A 4 -8.44 13.09 21.86
CA VAL A 4 -9.55 12.88 20.92
C VAL A 4 -9.51 13.88 19.76
N GLN A 5 -9.29 15.17 20.05
CA GLN A 5 -9.18 16.20 19.03
C GLN A 5 -7.95 15.97 18.14
N ARG A 6 -6.80 15.66 18.74
CA ARG A 6 -5.58 15.38 17.98
C ARG A 6 -5.72 14.15 17.08
N PHE A 7 -6.33 13.08 17.58
CA PHE A 7 -6.61 11.90 16.78
C PHE A 7 -7.54 12.24 15.61
N TYR A 8 -8.55 13.08 15.83
CA TYR A 8 -9.43 13.59 14.77
C TYR A 8 -8.68 14.37 13.70
N ASP A 9 -7.82 15.31 14.10
CA ASP A 9 -7.04 16.12 13.16
C ASP A 9 -6.08 15.25 12.33
N LEU A 10 -5.37 14.31 12.99
CA LEU A 10 -4.50 13.33 12.33
C LEU A 10 -5.28 12.41 11.38
N THR A 11 -6.52 12.04 11.71
CA THR A 11 -7.38 11.27 10.81
C THR A 11 -7.75 12.05 9.56
N LEU A 12 -8.04 13.35 9.67
CA LEU A 12 -8.32 14.20 8.50
C LEU A 12 -7.08 14.37 7.62
N GLU A 13 -5.92 14.59 8.23
CA GLU A 13 -4.64 14.70 7.52
C GLU A 13 -4.32 13.41 6.77
N LEU A 14 -4.48 12.25 7.42
CA LEU A 14 -4.26 10.95 6.78
C LEU A 14 -5.19 10.73 5.58
N ILE A 15 -6.47 11.11 5.69
CA ILE A 15 -7.40 11.05 4.56
C ILE A 15 -6.90 11.94 3.40
N SER A 16 -6.45 13.16 3.71
CA SER A 16 -5.93 14.08 2.70
C SER A 16 -4.73 13.51 1.95
N ILE A 17 -3.76 12.92 2.67
CA ILE A 17 -2.60 12.26 2.07
C ILE A 17 -3.02 11.07 1.21
N LEU A 18 -3.92 10.21 1.72
CA LEU A 18 -4.39 9.03 0.99
C LEU A 18 -5.18 9.38 -0.28
N GLU A 19 -5.93 10.48 -0.29
CA GLU A 19 -6.66 10.98 -1.46
C GLU A 19 -5.77 11.70 -2.46
N ASN A 20 -4.61 12.19 -2.04
CA ASN A 20 -3.68 12.88 -2.93
C ASN A 20 -2.98 11.89 -3.88
N THR A 21 -3.26 12.06 -5.18
CA THR A 21 -2.68 11.26 -6.27
C THR A 21 -1.43 11.86 -6.87
N LYS A 22 -1.06 13.09 -6.46
CA LYS A 22 0.11 13.82 -7.00
C LYS A 22 1.38 13.64 -6.18
N LEU A 23 1.27 13.05 -4.98
CA LEU A 23 2.44 12.78 -4.15
C LEU A 23 3.29 11.70 -4.77
N ASP A 24 4.61 11.86 -4.62
CA ASP A 24 5.53 10.77 -4.85
C ASP A 24 5.17 9.59 -3.94
N ARG A 25 5.34 8.37 -4.47
CA ARG A 25 4.90 7.15 -3.79
C ARG A 25 5.64 6.92 -2.48
N ASP A 26 6.96 7.11 -2.47
CA ASP A 26 7.78 6.83 -1.30
C ASP A 26 7.54 7.90 -0.22
N ALA A 27 7.40 9.17 -0.64
CA ALA A 27 6.99 10.25 0.25
C ALA A 27 5.61 9.98 0.87
N LYS A 28 4.63 9.57 0.06
CA LYS A 28 3.27 9.25 0.54
C LYS A 28 3.29 8.10 1.55
N ILE A 29 4.08 7.05 1.31
CA ILE A 29 4.19 5.92 2.26
C ILE A 29 4.78 6.38 3.58
N ASN A 30 5.88 7.15 3.55
CA ASN A 30 6.51 7.66 4.76
C ASN A 30 5.56 8.56 5.56
N ASP A 31 4.83 9.46 4.90
CA ASP A 31 3.87 10.33 5.56
C ASP A 31 2.72 9.52 6.19
N VAL A 32 2.20 8.50 5.49
CA VAL A 32 1.19 7.59 6.03
C VAL A 32 1.70 6.87 7.27
N ASP A 33 2.93 6.32 7.24
CA ASP A 33 3.52 5.60 8.38
C ASP A 33 3.69 6.52 9.60
N ILE A 34 4.19 7.73 9.39
CA ILE A 34 4.33 8.75 10.45
C ILE A 34 2.96 9.08 11.06
N LEU A 35 1.93 9.26 10.23
CA LEU A 35 0.59 9.59 10.69
C LEU A 35 -0.05 8.43 11.45
N LEU A 36 0.16 7.18 11.01
CA LEU A 36 -0.33 6.00 11.71
C LEU A 36 0.30 5.87 13.10
N GLU A 37 1.61 6.10 13.23
CA GLU A 37 2.31 6.05 14.51
C GLU A 37 1.81 7.14 15.47
N LYS A 38 1.66 8.39 14.99
CA LYS A 38 1.08 9.48 15.80
C LYS A 38 -0.34 9.16 16.26
N ARG A 39 -1.16 8.58 15.37
CA ARG A 39 -2.53 8.17 15.72
C ARG A 39 -2.55 7.07 16.78
N GLN A 40 -1.63 6.11 16.71
CA GLN A 40 -1.50 5.06 17.70
C GLN A 40 -1.17 5.62 19.09
N GLN A 41 -0.27 6.60 19.16
CA GLN A 41 0.11 7.27 20.41
C GLN A 41 -1.06 8.04 21.01
N GLU A 42 -1.78 8.84 20.21
CA GLU A 42 -2.95 9.57 20.69
C GLU A 42 -4.08 8.62 21.10
N MET A 43 -4.24 7.48 20.42
CA MET A 43 -5.22 6.45 20.79
C MET A 43 -4.90 5.79 22.14
N ALA A 44 -3.63 5.54 22.43
CA ALA A 44 -3.21 5.03 23.74
C ALA A 44 -3.46 6.05 24.87
N ALA A 45 -3.45 7.35 24.56
CA ALA A 45 -3.71 8.43 25.51
C ALA A 45 -5.20 8.79 25.67
N MET A 46 -6.11 8.16 24.90
CA MET A 46 -7.55 8.39 25.04
C MET A 46 -8.11 7.60 26.22
N ALA A 47 -8.52 8.30 27.27
CA ALA A 47 -9.13 7.72 28.47
C ALA A 47 -10.31 8.55 28.96
N PRO A 48 -11.36 7.93 29.54
CA PRO A 48 -12.48 8.63 30.14
C PRO A 48 -12.07 9.38 31.43
N PRO A 49 -12.84 10.40 31.86
CA PRO A 49 -14.13 10.84 31.32
C PRO A 49 -14.01 11.76 30.10
N TYR A 50 -14.93 11.62 29.14
CA TYR A 50 -14.99 12.45 27.93
C TYR A 50 -16.03 13.57 28.04
N SER A 51 -15.66 14.76 27.59
CA SER A 51 -16.57 15.91 27.42
C SER A 51 -17.55 15.68 26.27
N ASP A 52 -18.65 16.44 26.24
CA ASP A 52 -19.65 16.31 25.17
C ASP A 52 -19.11 16.72 23.79
N ALA A 53 -18.16 17.66 23.75
CA ALA A 53 -17.44 18.01 22.53
C ALA A 53 -16.63 16.81 21.99
N GLU A 54 -15.97 16.07 22.88
CA GLU A 54 -15.20 14.87 22.51
C GLU A 54 -16.08 13.72 22.07
N LYS A 55 -17.24 13.53 22.70
CA LYS A 55 -18.25 12.55 22.22
C LYS A 55 -18.72 12.91 20.81
N GLY A 56 -18.96 14.20 20.54
CA GLY A 56 -19.31 14.68 19.20
C GLY A 56 -18.22 14.39 18.16
N LEU A 57 -16.94 14.59 18.51
CA LEU A 57 -15.80 14.20 17.67
C LEU A 57 -15.71 12.69 17.47
N GLY A 58 -15.91 11.91 18.53
CA GLY A 58 -15.95 10.45 18.50
C GLY A 58 -17.00 9.91 17.52
N GLY A 59 -18.19 10.50 17.50
CA GLY A 59 -19.23 10.16 16.52
C GLY A 59 -18.78 10.38 15.07
N ARG A 60 -18.13 11.52 14.79
CA ARG A 60 -17.56 11.80 13.45
C ARG A 60 -16.40 10.87 13.11
N LEU A 61 -15.56 10.54 14.09
CA LEU A 61 -14.40 9.67 13.93
C LEU A 61 -14.78 8.29 13.41
N ILE A 62 -15.92 7.72 13.83
CA ILE A 62 -16.37 6.41 13.33
C ILE A 62 -16.48 6.41 11.80
N GLY A 63 -17.14 7.43 11.23
CA GLY A 63 -17.30 7.57 9.78
C GLY A 63 -15.97 7.85 9.07
N LEU A 64 -15.13 8.71 9.64
CA LEU A 64 -13.81 9.01 9.08
C LEU A 64 -12.90 7.78 9.09
N ASN A 65 -12.95 6.96 10.14
CA ASN A 65 -12.13 5.74 10.23
C ASN A 65 -12.57 4.69 9.20
N ALA A 66 -13.88 4.58 8.93
CA ALA A 66 -14.37 3.74 7.84
C ALA A 66 -13.83 4.23 6.47
N LYS A 67 -13.79 5.54 6.23
CA LYS A 67 -13.19 6.13 5.03
C LYS A 67 -11.70 5.83 4.93
N VAL A 68 -10.94 5.97 6.02
CA VAL A 68 -9.51 5.59 6.07
C VAL A 68 -9.32 4.13 5.68
N THR A 69 -10.11 3.20 6.24
CA THR A 69 -10.03 1.77 5.93
C THR A 69 -10.26 1.49 4.44
N GLN A 70 -11.24 2.15 3.83
CA GLN A 70 -11.51 2.02 2.40
C GLN A 70 -10.32 2.52 1.57
N LEU A 71 -9.76 3.68 1.90
CA LEU A 71 -8.61 4.25 1.19
C LEU A 71 -7.37 3.38 1.33
N MET A 72 -7.05 2.91 2.54
CA MET A 72 -5.92 2.00 2.78
C MET A 72 -6.08 0.66 2.03
N THR A 73 -7.31 0.13 1.96
CA THR A 73 -7.60 -1.08 1.17
C THR A 73 -7.34 -0.84 -0.31
N ARG A 74 -7.73 0.33 -0.83
CA ARG A 74 -7.44 0.72 -2.22
C ARG A 74 -5.94 0.79 -2.48
N GLU A 75 -5.18 1.45 -1.61
CA GLU A 75 -3.70 1.52 -1.73
C GLU A 75 -3.08 0.11 -1.71
N LYS A 76 -3.52 -0.76 -0.80
CA LYS A 76 -3.08 -2.17 -0.77
C LYS A 76 -3.32 -2.88 -2.11
N LEU A 77 -4.50 -2.72 -2.71
CA LEU A 77 -4.83 -3.34 -4.00
C LEU A 77 -3.94 -2.83 -5.13
N PHE A 78 -3.63 -1.53 -5.16
CA PHE A 78 -2.68 -0.97 -6.12
C PHE A 78 -1.28 -1.57 -5.96
N ILE A 79 -0.77 -1.65 -4.73
CA ILE A 79 0.53 -2.25 -4.44
C ILE A 79 0.57 -3.73 -4.88
N GLN A 80 -0.48 -4.49 -4.61
CA GLN A 80 -0.58 -5.90 -5.03
C GLN A 80 -0.59 -6.06 -6.54
N LYS A 81 -1.30 -5.17 -7.26
CA LYS A 81 -1.30 -5.15 -8.72
C LYS A 81 0.10 -4.88 -9.27
N ASP A 82 0.79 -3.88 -8.74
CA ASP A 82 2.16 -3.54 -9.18
C ASP A 82 3.12 -4.73 -9.00
N ILE A 83 3.06 -5.42 -7.84
CA ILE A 83 3.88 -6.61 -7.58
C ILE A 83 3.60 -7.69 -8.62
N LYS A 84 2.32 -7.93 -8.94
CA LYS A 84 1.91 -8.92 -9.94
C LYS A 84 2.43 -8.55 -11.33
N ASP A 85 2.27 -7.30 -11.73
CA ASP A 85 2.69 -6.80 -13.05
C ASP A 85 4.22 -6.88 -13.22
N LEU A 86 4.99 -6.61 -12.15
CA LEU A 86 6.44 -6.79 -12.14
C LEU A 86 6.85 -8.26 -12.32
N SER A 87 6.17 -9.20 -11.65
CA SER A 87 6.44 -10.63 -11.78
C SER A 87 6.15 -11.15 -13.19
N VAL A 88 5.01 -10.76 -13.77
CA VAL A 88 4.64 -11.14 -15.15
C VAL A 88 5.66 -10.60 -16.17
N LYS A 89 6.12 -9.35 -16.01
CA LYS A 89 7.16 -8.78 -16.88
C LYS A 89 8.45 -9.60 -16.83
N LYS A 90 8.91 -10.01 -15.64
CA LYS A 90 10.10 -10.86 -15.48
C LYS A 90 9.95 -12.22 -16.18
N GLU A 91 8.80 -12.88 -16.01
CA GLU A 91 8.51 -14.16 -16.69
C GLU A 91 8.49 -14.00 -18.22
N SER A 92 7.88 -12.92 -18.72
CA SER A 92 7.83 -12.65 -20.16
C SER A 92 9.21 -12.36 -20.75
N ALA A 93 10.06 -11.60 -20.06
CA ALA A 93 11.43 -11.32 -20.48
C ALA A 93 12.29 -12.60 -20.51
N GLY A 94 12.12 -13.49 -19.53
CA GLY A 94 12.81 -14.79 -19.51
C GLY A 94 12.44 -15.69 -20.69
N LYS A 95 11.18 -15.67 -21.14
CA LYS A 95 10.71 -16.43 -22.32
C LYS A 95 11.29 -15.93 -23.64
N TYR A 96 11.59 -14.63 -23.75
CA TYR A 96 12.19 -14.05 -24.97
C TYR A 96 13.71 -14.22 -25.03
N ILE A 97 14.40 -14.31 -23.89
CA ILE A 97 15.88 -14.43 -23.84
C ILE A 97 16.36 -15.87 -24.15
N ASN A 98 15.48 -16.88 -24.11
CA ASN A 98 15.90 -18.27 -24.31
C ASN A 98 15.10 -19.07 -25.36
N PRO A 99 15.09 -18.68 -26.65
CA PRO A 99 14.41 -19.43 -27.72
C PRO A 99 15.03 -20.81 -28.02
N TYR A 100 16.23 -21.09 -27.49
CA TYR A 100 17.02 -22.28 -27.82
C TYR A 100 17.20 -23.26 -26.66
N GLN A 101 16.65 -22.99 -25.47
CA GLN A 101 16.85 -23.88 -24.33
C GLN A 101 16.15 -25.25 -24.47
N SER A 102 15.22 -25.40 -25.43
CA SER A 102 14.59 -26.67 -25.76
C SER A 102 15.19 -27.38 -26.97
N MET A 103 16.22 -26.82 -27.63
CA MET A 103 17.00 -27.58 -28.62
C MET A 103 18.12 -28.33 -27.90
N ALA A 104 17.74 -29.36 -27.13
CA ALA A 104 18.65 -30.45 -26.86
C ALA A 104 19.00 -31.07 -28.23
N THR A 105 20.14 -30.65 -28.76
CA THR A 105 20.81 -31.25 -29.90
C THR A 105 21.07 -32.72 -29.60
N ASP A 106 20.15 -33.58 -30.00
CA ASP A 106 20.48 -34.97 -30.27
C ASP A 106 21.43 -34.95 -31.48
N GLY A 107 22.71 -35.13 -31.18
CA GLY A 107 23.80 -34.94 -32.13
C GLY A 107 23.78 -36.02 -33.21
N MET A 108 23.08 -35.78 -34.31
CA MET A 108 23.25 -36.58 -35.51
C MET A 108 24.53 -36.17 -36.25
N PHE A 109 25.56 -37.00 -36.13
CA PHE A 109 26.71 -36.97 -37.03
C PHE A 109 26.28 -37.50 -38.40
N TYR A 110 26.29 -36.62 -39.41
CA TYR A 110 26.22 -37.04 -40.80
C TYR A 110 27.58 -37.61 -41.20
N ASP A 111 27.69 -38.95 -41.18
CA ASP A 111 28.81 -39.61 -41.83
C ASP A 111 28.73 -39.36 -43.34
N LYS A 112 29.76 -38.71 -43.88
CA LYS A 112 29.78 -38.25 -45.27
C LYS A 112 30.13 -39.42 -46.16
N ARG A 113 29.31 -39.66 -47.20
CA ARG A 113 29.62 -40.64 -48.25
C ARG A 113 30.95 -40.30 -48.95
N LYS A 114 31.83 -41.29 -49.02
CA LYS A 114 32.51 -41.72 -50.25
C LYS A 114 32.81 -43.21 -50.19
#